data_AF-A0A6N8Z4A1-F1
#
_entry.id   AF-A0A6N8Z4A1-F1
#
_cell.length_a   1.000
_cell.length_b   1.000
_cell.length_c   1.000
_cell.angle_alpha   90.00
_cell.angle_beta   90.00
_cell.angle_gamma   90.00
#
_symmetry.space_group_name_H-M   'P 1'
#
loop_
_entity.id
_entity.type
_entity.pdbx_description
1 polymer ?
#
loop_
_entity_poly.entity_id
_entity_poly.type
_entity_poly.pdbx_seq_one_letter_code
_entity_poly.pdbx_strand_id
1 'polypeptide(L)'
;MTTSRIIVALSVIAVLGVVAATSALSFTAAPTAAQESTPPPPEATPEPVSAEDAETLAEMKQHCRDGEIYDLYFSVNDADDEQGKTLLLEWWADLSYWDLPDGMVAYYRIQRRDVDGGEWQTVATVNNTNVWEGSVETGHWDYRVGLLGLVSGDLIHECQTTQWAEAIINVLTPQEELERFCETTYVSHVETTVKPSSEGRGEIVTLEWWIDYRYHYPGYDIYEAPPDGTEAVYRVELTRAARNESEYSWETVGEVSGAEAWVNRETWSHTGEPGNWIYRVALVSLQAGDLVAQCKKPQWEEVAVFVPTAEERAKAEADRLVLIGQASDCALDALSDNLNPDARSVIGEYIEKRVSLFVEDAKFEDVVVLTVMFCTDREVRERSREPSRVEYILDVLFDVSYY
;
A
#
# COMPACT_ATOMS: atom_id res chain seq x y z
N MET A 1 -36.49 -9.79 30.68
CA MET A 1 -36.60 -8.31 30.74
C MET A 1 -35.30 -7.78 31.30
N THR A 2 -34.35 -7.48 30.41
CA THR A 2 -33.04 -6.89 30.76
C THR A 2 -32.87 -5.69 29.85
N THR A 3 -32.79 -4.52 30.46
CA THR A 3 -32.61 -3.22 29.83
C THR A 3 -31.15 -3.07 29.42
N SER A 4 -30.85 -3.00 28.12
CA SER A 4 -29.51 -2.70 27.62
C SER A 4 -29.29 -1.19 27.59
N ARG A 5 -28.13 -0.75 28.10
CA ARG A 5 -27.64 0.63 28.10
C ARG A 5 -26.57 0.79 27.04
N ILE A 6 -26.64 1.89 26.29
CA ILE A 6 -25.61 2.34 25.34
C ILE A 6 -24.45 2.96 26.13
N ILE A 7 -23.22 2.55 25.85
CA ILE A 7 -21.98 3.15 26.36
C ILE A 7 -21.17 3.65 25.18
N VAL A 8 -20.85 4.95 25.18
CA VAL A 8 -19.91 5.58 24.24
C VAL A 8 -18.63 5.88 25.02
N ALA A 9 -17.48 5.40 24.52
CA ALA A 9 -16.17 5.68 25.10
C ALA A 9 -15.27 6.36 24.06
N LEU A 10 -14.53 7.36 24.52
CA LEU A 10 -13.59 8.18 23.74
C LEU A 10 -12.22 8.12 24.43
N SER A 11 -11.15 7.91 23.65
CA SER A 11 -9.78 7.79 24.16
C SER A 11 -8.86 8.79 23.47
N VAL A 12 -7.99 9.42 24.26
CA VAL A 12 -6.96 10.38 23.83
C VAL A 12 -5.60 9.79 24.21
N ILE A 13 -4.66 9.76 23.26
CA ILE A 13 -3.28 9.27 23.45
C ILE A 13 -2.33 10.47 23.46
N ALA A 14 -1.41 10.49 24.42
CA ALA A 14 -0.33 11.46 24.54
C ALA A 14 1.01 10.83 24.10
N VAL A 15 1.83 11.60 23.38
CA VAL A 15 3.16 11.19 22.92
C VAL A 15 4.23 11.96 23.70
N LEU A 16 5.24 11.23 24.19
CA LEU A 16 6.45 11.76 24.84
C LEU A 16 7.64 11.63 23.88
N GLY A 17 8.37 12.72 23.65
CA GLY A 17 9.60 12.74 22.88
C GLY A 17 10.85 12.70 23.78
N VAL A 18 11.89 12.02 23.31
CA VAL A 18 13.24 11.96 23.92
C VAL A 18 14.26 12.39 22.85
N VAL A 19 15.16 13.31 23.20
CA VAL A 19 16.26 13.80 22.34
C VAL A 19 17.58 13.22 22.85
N ALA A 20 18.38 12.68 21.92
CA ALA A 20 19.68 12.07 22.17
C ALA A 20 20.85 13.07 22.05
N ALA A 21 21.94 12.75 22.73
CA ALA A 21 23.15 13.57 22.89
C ALA A 21 24.21 13.32 21.80
N THR A 22 24.89 14.39 21.40
CA THR A 22 26.03 14.39 20.45
C THR A 22 27.38 14.20 21.15
N SER A 23 28.28 13.44 20.53
CA SER A 23 29.70 13.33 20.92
C SER A 23 30.59 13.71 19.73
N ALA A 24 31.53 14.62 19.95
CA ALA A 24 32.52 15.05 18.97
C ALA A 24 33.83 14.25 19.12
N LEU A 25 34.47 13.90 18.01
CA LEU A 25 35.83 13.36 17.96
C LEU A 25 36.68 14.19 16.98
N SER A 26 37.85 14.60 17.46
CA SER A 26 38.83 15.42 16.74
C SER A 26 39.87 14.54 16.04
N PHE A 27 40.25 14.87 14.81
CA PHE A 27 41.36 14.24 14.09
C PHE A 27 42.63 15.10 14.13
N THR A 28 43.77 14.46 14.39
CA THR A 28 45.12 15.02 14.28
C THR A 28 45.79 14.52 13.00
N ALA A 29 46.27 15.45 12.17
CA ALA A 29 47.04 15.16 10.97
C ALA A 29 48.55 15.04 11.26
N ALA A 30 49.22 14.14 10.54
CA ALA A 30 50.68 13.98 10.53
C ALA A 30 51.29 14.65 9.26
N PRO A 31 52.54 15.14 9.30
CA PRO A 31 53.13 15.87 8.19
C PRO A 31 53.86 14.94 7.18
N THR A 32 53.67 15.22 5.89
CA THR A 32 54.35 14.53 4.77
C THR A 32 55.62 15.26 4.36
N ALA A 33 56.67 14.49 4.08
CA ALA A 33 58.00 14.96 3.72
C ALA A 33 58.06 15.54 2.28
N ALA A 34 58.85 16.60 2.12
CA ALA A 34 59.06 17.31 0.87
C ALA A 34 60.01 16.56 -0.08
N GLN A 35 59.65 16.52 -1.36
CA GLN A 35 60.47 16.04 -2.47
C GLN A 35 60.95 17.26 -3.29
N GLU A 36 62.26 17.36 -3.52
CA GLU A 36 62.88 18.41 -4.36
C GLU A 36 62.47 18.28 -5.83
N SER A 37 61.93 19.36 -6.41
CA SER A 37 61.60 19.46 -7.84
C SER A 37 62.51 20.48 -8.54
N THR A 38 62.89 20.14 -9.77
CA THR A 38 63.72 20.94 -10.68
C THR A 38 62.93 22.14 -11.19
N PRO A 39 63.53 23.34 -11.39
CA PRO A 39 62.78 24.54 -11.71
C PRO A 39 62.12 24.46 -13.11
N PRO A 40 60.84 24.82 -13.23
CA PRO A 40 60.17 24.89 -14.52
C PRO A 40 60.69 26.07 -15.36
N PRO A 41 60.53 26.01 -16.69
CA PRO A 41 60.86 27.12 -17.58
C PRO A 41 60.11 28.41 -17.20
N PRO A 42 60.64 29.60 -17.55
CA PRO A 42 60.02 30.86 -17.21
C PRO A 42 58.60 30.93 -17.80
N GLU A 43 57.61 30.97 -16.92
CA GLU A 43 56.20 31.18 -17.24
C GLU A 43 56.04 32.44 -18.08
N ALA A 44 55.33 32.31 -19.20
CA ALA A 44 54.84 33.46 -19.93
C ALA A 44 54.02 34.34 -18.97
N THR A 45 54.28 35.64 -18.97
CA THR A 45 53.53 36.57 -18.13
C THR A 45 52.04 36.49 -18.51
N PRO A 46 51.15 36.06 -17.61
CA PRO A 46 49.74 35.92 -17.93
C PRO A 46 49.17 37.29 -18.31
N GLU A 47 48.38 37.31 -19.38
CA GLU A 47 47.62 38.51 -19.76
C GLU A 47 46.70 38.92 -18.60
N PRO A 48 46.51 40.23 -18.35
CA PRO A 48 45.65 40.69 -17.26
C PRO A 48 44.21 40.25 -17.51
N VAL A 49 43.65 39.51 -16.56
CA VAL A 49 42.24 39.12 -16.50
C VAL A 49 41.38 40.39 -16.51
N SER A 50 40.28 40.39 -17.28
CA SER A 50 39.39 41.54 -17.35
C SER A 50 38.71 41.78 -15.98
N ALA A 51 38.24 43.01 -15.73
CA ALA A 51 37.55 43.32 -14.47
C ALA A 51 36.24 42.51 -14.32
N GLU A 52 35.56 42.24 -15.43
CA GLU A 52 34.35 41.42 -15.51
C GLU A 52 34.66 39.96 -15.16
N ASP A 53 35.71 39.38 -15.75
CA ASP A 53 36.12 38.01 -15.45
C ASP A 53 36.54 37.82 -13.98
N ALA A 54 37.15 38.85 -13.39
CA ALA A 54 37.54 38.82 -11.99
C ALA A 54 36.32 38.84 -11.04
N GLU A 55 35.26 39.55 -11.41
CA GLU A 55 33.99 39.59 -10.68
C GLU A 55 33.26 38.25 -10.80
N THR A 56 33.09 37.72 -12.02
CA THR A 56 32.48 36.40 -12.25
C THR A 56 33.23 35.29 -11.50
N LEU A 57 34.57 35.30 -11.51
CA LEU A 57 35.36 34.33 -10.75
C LEU A 57 35.16 34.45 -9.23
N ALA A 58 34.95 35.67 -8.71
CA ALA A 58 34.66 35.87 -7.30
C ALA A 58 33.28 35.33 -6.90
N GLU A 59 32.27 35.50 -7.76
CA GLU A 59 30.94 34.92 -7.59
C GLU A 59 30.97 33.39 -7.63
N MET A 60 31.65 32.79 -8.61
CA MET A 60 31.82 31.34 -8.69
C MET A 60 32.46 30.78 -7.42
N LYS A 61 33.48 31.47 -6.88
CA LYS A 61 34.12 31.11 -5.61
C LYS A 61 33.16 31.19 -4.42
N GLN A 62 32.22 32.13 -4.43
CA GLN A 62 31.22 32.25 -3.38
C GLN A 62 30.21 31.10 -3.48
N HIS A 63 29.67 30.82 -4.67
CA HIS A 63 28.76 29.68 -4.89
C HIS A 63 29.41 28.33 -4.56
N CYS A 64 30.70 28.12 -4.86
CA CYS A 64 31.40 26.91 -4.44
C CYS A 64 31.54 26.77 -2.92
N ARG A 65 31.52 27.87 -2.16
CA ARG A 65 31.65 27.86 -0.69
C ARG A 65 30.31 27.69 0.00
N ASP A 66 29.28 28.35 -0.53
CA ASP A 66 27.97 28.46 0.11
C ASP A 66 26.97 27.44 -0.45
N GLY A 67 27.24 26.90 -1.65
CA GLY A 67 26.37 25.96 -2.31
C GLY A 67 26.34 24.61 -1.61
N GLU A 68 25.14 24.18 -1.24
CA GLU A 68 24.84 22.93 -0.57
C GLU A 68 24.03 22.02 -1.51
N ILE A 69 24.26 20.71 -1.44
CA ILE A 69 23.40 19.73 -2.08
C ILE A 69 22.54 19.13 -0.97
N TYR A 70 21.23 19.27 -1.09
CA TYR A 70 20.26 18.73 -0.15
C TYR A 70 19.36 17.73 -0.86
N ASP A 71 18.87 16.74 -0.10
CA ASP A 71 17.96 15.69 -0.58
C ASP A 71 18.44 14.93 -1.82
N LEU A 72 19.16 13.81 -1.59
CA LEU A 72 19.48 12.83 -2.63
C LEU A 72 18.40 11.75 -2.66
N TYR A 73 17.60 11.77 -3.73
CA TYR A 73 16.58 10.78 -4.04
C TYR A 73 17.12 9.72 -4.99
N PHE A 74 16.55 8.53 -4.91
CA PHE A 74 16.88 7.45 -5.80
C PHE A 74 15.66 6.58 -6.17
N SER A 75 15.72 5.98 -7.34
CA SER A 75 14.78 4.96 -7.81
C SER A 75 15.55 3.90 -8.57
N VAL A 76 15.40 2.64 -8.16
CA VAL A 76 15.95 1.48 -8.86
C VAL A 76 14.85 0.89 -9.72
N ASN A 77 15.10 0.73 -11.02
CA ASN A 77 14.15 0.16 -11.96
C ASN A 77 14.80 -1.02 -12.69
N ASP A 78 14.00 -2.02 -13.04
CA ASP A 78 14.40 -3.01 -14.03
C ASP A 78 14.57 -2.34 -15.39
N ALA A 79 15.70 -2.56 -16.05
CA ALA A 79 15.86 -2.13 -17.43
C ALA A 79 15.03 -3.04 -18.35
N ASP A 80 14.33 -2.44 -19.32
CA ASP A 80 13.54 -3.18 -20.32
C ASP A 80 14.41 -4.03 -21.26
N ASP A 81 15.72 -3.77 -21.30
CA ASP A 81 16.72 -4.54 -22.01
C ASP A 81 17.61 -5.31 -21.02
N GLU A 82 18.19 -6.42 -21.45
CA GLU A 82 18.98 -7.37 -20.65
C GLU A 82 20.22 -6.77 -19.91
N GLN A 83 20.32 -5.45 -19.82
CA GLN A 83 21.37 -4.65 -19.19
C GLN A 83 21.31 -4.62 -17.66
N GLY A 84 20.34 -5.27 -17.02
CA GLY A 84 20.25 -5.39 -15.56
C GLY A 84 19.44 -4.27 -14.90
N LYS A 85 19.79 -3.87 -13.68
CA LYS A 85 19.09 -2.80 -12.95
C LYS A 85 19.59 -1.43 -13.41
N THR A 86 18.68 -0.47 -13.54
CA THR A 86 18.99 0.95 -13.75
C THR A 86 18.72 1.71 -12.46
N LEU A 87 19.59 2.68 -12.17
CA LEU A 87 19.45 3.55 -11.01
C LEU A 87 19.29 4.99 -11.49
N LEU A 88 18.15 5.60 -11.15
CA LEU A 88 17.98 7.04 -11.21
C LEU A 88 18.43 7.64 -9.88
N LEU A 89 19.38 8.57 -9.95
CA LEU A 89 19.71 9.47 -8.85
C LEU A 89 19.21 10.86 -9.20
N GLU A 90 18.50 11.50 -8.28
CA GLU A 90 18.01 12.87 -8.41
C GLU A 90 18.35 13.64 -7.15
N TRP A 91 18.85 14.86 -7.29
CA TRP A 91 19.23 15.68 -6.14
C TRP A 91 18.81 17.12 -6.32
N TRP A 92 18.68 17.82 -5.19
CA TRP A 92 18.47 19.25 -5.20
C TRP A 92 19.75 19.95 -4.75
N ALA A 93 20.13 21.01 -5.47
CA ALA A 93 21.27 21.82 -5.08
C ALA A 93 20.76 23.20 -4.69
N ASP A 94 20.94 23.57 -3.43
CA ASP A 94 20.82 24.95 -3.00
C ASP A 94 22.18 25.60 -3.23
N LEU A 95 22.42 26.12 -4.43
CA LEU A 95 23.64 26.91 -4.67
C LEU A 95 23.59 28.30 -3.98
N SER A 96 22.57 28.51 -3.14
CA SER A 96 22.21 29.61 -2.24
C SER A 96 21.76 30.92 -2.91
N TYR A 97 20.50 31.26 -2.59
CA TYR A 97 19.75 32.53 -2.70
C TYR A 97 19.62 33.26 -4.04
N TRP A 98 20.42 32.92 -5.04
CA TRP A 98 20.38 33.53 -6.36
C TRP A 98 20.34 32.40 -7.38
N ASP A 99 19.41 32.47 -8.33
CA ASP A 99 19.51 31.67 -9.55
C ASP A 99 20.96 31.81 -10.05
N LEU A 100 21.56 30.70 -10.48
CA LEU A 100 22.88 30.76 -11.14
C LEU A 100 22.81 31.88 -12.19
N PRO A 101 23.73 32.86 -12.17
CA PRO A 101 23.70 33.96 -13.12
C PRO A 101 23.58 33.43 -14.55
N ASP A 102 22.85 34.15 -15.40
CA ASP A 102 22.65 33.76 -16.80
C ASP A 102 23.99 33.42 -17.47
N GLY A 103 24.11 32.20 -17.99
CA GLY A 103 25.33 31.70 -18.63
C GLY A 103 26.29 30.92 -17.72
N MET A 104 26.00 30.81 -16.41
CA MET A 104 26.74 29.94 -15.50
C MET A 104 26.16 28.51 -15.49
N VAL A 105 27.03 27.52 -15.59
CA VAL A 105 26.68 26.09 -15.61
C VAL A 105 27.40 25.39 -14.45
N ALA A 106 26.63 24.69 -13.62
CA ALA A 106 27.17 23.83 -12.58
C ALA A 106 27.46 22.42 -13.10
N TYR A 107 28.58 21.85 -12.65
CA TYR A 107 28.94 20.46 -12.86
C TYR A 107 28.98 19.73 -11.53
N TYR A 108 28.40 18.54 -11.50
CA TYR A 108 28.31 17.67 -10.33
C TYR A 108 29.14 16.42 -10.58
N ARG A 109 29.80 15.94 -9.52
CA ARG A 109 30.48 14.64 -9.51
C ARG A 109 29.63 13.66 -8.71
N ILE A 110 29.28 12.54 -9.34
CA ILE A 110 28.65 11.41 -8.67
C ILE A 110 29.73 10.35 -8.42
N GLN A 111 29.78 9.87 -7.18
CA GLN A 111 30.66 8.78 -6.80
C GLN A 111 29.89 7.69 -6.08
N ARG A 112 30.40 6.47 -6.17
CA ARG A 112 29.90 5.34 -5.41
C ARG A 112 31.04 4.53 -4.80
N ARG A 113 30.72 3.76 -3.77
CA ARG A 113 31.56 2.68 -3.24
C ARG A 113 30.67 1.61 -2.62
N ASP A 114 31.23 0.45 -2.36
CA ASP A 114 30.57 -0.56 -1.53
C ASP A 114 30.48 -0.04 -0.08
N VAL A 115 29.32 -0.26 0.57
CA VAL A 115 29.05 0.16 1.95
C VAL A 115 30.01 -0.51 2.93
N ASP A 116 30.40 -1.76 2.67
CA ASP A 116 31.33 -2.52 3.51
C ASP A 116 32.79 -2.07 3.35
N GLY A 117 33.06 -1.18 2.39
CA GLY A 117 34.33 -0.48 2.25
C GLY A 117 34.79 -0.32 0.79
N GLY A 118 35.98 0.22 0.60
CA GLY A 118 36.56 0.46 -0.72
C GLY A 118 36.79 1.93 -1.04
N GLU A 119 37.42 2.17 -2.18
CA GLU A 119 37.70 3.51 -2.67
C GLU A 119 36.49 4.08 -3.41
N TRP A 120 36.27 5.38 -3.26
CA TRP A 120 35.25 6.10 -4.01
C TRP A 120 35.59 6.10 -5.51
N GLN A 121 34.70 5.52 -6.30
CA GLN A 121 34.81 5.51 -7.75
C GLN A 121 33.91 6.58 -8.34
N THR A 122 34.39 7.29 -9.37
CA THR A 122 33.56 8.27 -10.07
C THR A 122 32.64 7.53 -11.03
N VAL A 123 31.33 7.67 -10.80
CA VAL A 123 30.28 7.11 -11.66
C VAL A 123 30.08 8.01 -12.87
N ALA A 124 29.87 9.31 -12.61
CA ALA A 124 29.58 10.28 -13.65
C ALA A 124 30.00 11.69 -13.25
N THR A 125 30.14 12.55 -14.26
CA THR A 125 30.22 13.99 -14.10
C THR A 125 29.19 14.61 -15.03
N VAL A 126 28.24 15.35 -14.47
CA VAL A 126 27.06 15.82 -15.21
C VAL A 126 26.76 17.28 -14.89
N ASN A 127 25.95 17.94 -15.72
CA ASN A 127 25.58 19.35 -15.56
C ASN A 127 24.07 19.57 -15.34
N ASN A 128 23.36 18.51 -14.95
CA ASN A 128 21.95 18.47 -14.59
C ASN A 128 21.81 17.88 -13.18
N THR A 129 20.62 17.98 -12.59
CA THR A 129 20.30 17.54 -11.22
C THR A 129 19.78 16.11 -11.13
N ASN A 130 19.97 15.32 -12.19
CA ASN A 130 19.65 13.90 -12.20
C ASN A 130 20.64 13.12 -13.06
N VAL A 131 20.83 11.84 -12.76
CA VAL A 131 21.65 10.95 -13.58
C VAL A 131 21.06 9.55 -13.57
N TRP A 132 21.08 8.91 -14.73
CA TRP A 132 20.83 7.49 -14.87
C TRP A 132 22.17 6.76 -14.87
N GLU A 133 22.36 5.88 -13.91
CA GLU A 133 23.39 4.86 -13.98
C GLU A 133 22.78 3.59 -14.56
N GLY A 134 23.25 3.20 -15.75
CA GLY A 134 22.88 1.93 -16.37
C GLY A 134 23.67 0.78 -15.77
N SER A 135 23.06 -0.41 -15.73
CA SER A 135 23.70 -1.66 -15.32
C SER A 135 24.34 -1.61 -13.93
N VAL A 136 23.62 -1.09 -12.94
CA VAL A 136 24.10 -1.11 -11.55
C VAL A 136 24.15 -2.54 -11.06
N GLU A 137 25.31 -2.95 -10.59
CA GLU A 137 25.53 -4.26 -10.01
C GLU A 137 24.72 -4.42 -8.72
N THR A 138 24.23 -5.62 -8.46
CA THR A 138 23.63 -5.99 -7.16
C THR A 138 24.63 -5.82 -6.03
N GLY A 139 24.19 -5.24 -4.92
CA GLY A 139 25.02 -4.95 -3.75
C GLY A 139 24.50 -3.82 -2.89
N HIS A 140 25.28 -3.48 -1.87
CA HIS A 140 25.05 -2.37 -0.96
C HIS A 140 25.99 -1.23 -1.32
N TRP A 141 25.43 -0.13 -1.82
CA TRP A 141 26.20 0.96 -2.39
C TRP A 141 26.00 2.24 -1.60
N ASP A 142 27.10 2.88 -1.24
CA ASP A 142 27.13 4.24 -0.71
C ASP A 142 27.35 5.18 -1.89
N TYR A 143 26.34 6.00 -2.20
CA TYR A 143 26.39 7.01 -3.26
C TYR A 143 26.57 8.38 -2.65
N ARG A 144 27.33 9.22 -3.35
CA ARG A 144 27.44 10.63 -3.01
C ARG A 144 27.49 11.53 -4.21
N VAL A 145 26.87 12.70 -4.08
CA VAL A 145 26.86 13.76 -5.09
C VAL A 145 27.46 15.03 -4.50
N GLY A 146 28.37 15.65 -5.25
CA GLY A 146 29.07 16.87 -4.85
C GLY A 146 29.19 17.84 -6.01
N LEU A 147 29.14 19.14 -5.72
CA LEU A 147 29.37 20.19 -6.73
C LEU A 147 30.86 20.18 -7.12
N LEU A 148 31.17 19.78 -8.35
CA LEU A 148 32.54 19.69 -8.85
C LEU A 148 33.10 21.07 -9.23
N GLY A 149 32.29 21.90 -9.87
CA GLY A 149 32.76 23.16 -10.40
C GLY A 149 31.68 23.95 -11.11
N LEU A 150 32.01 25.20 -11.41
CA LEU A 150 31.17 26.14 -12.14
C LEU A 150 31.91 26.56 -13.42
N VAL A 151 31.15 26.85 -14.46
CA VAL A 151 31.67 27.36 -15.74
C VAL A 151 30.84 28.57 -16.17
N SER A 152 31.49 29.65 -16.61
CA SER A 152 30.84 30.83 -17.19
C SER A 152 31.71 31.38 -18.32
N GLY A 153 31.23 31.31 -19.57
CA GLY A 153 32.05 31.63 -20.75
C GLY A 153 33.31 30.74 -20.81
N ASP A 154 34.49 31.38 -20.87
CA ASP A 154 35.79 30.70 -20.84
C ASP A 154 36.35 30.49 -19.42
N LEU A 155 35.63 30.94 -18.39
CA LEU A 155 36.04 30.82 -16.99
C LEU A 155 35.59 29.47 -16.42
N ILE A 156 36.53 28.77 -15.79
CA ILE A 156 36.30 27.52 -15.10
C ILE A 156 36.78 27.66 -13.66
N HIS A 157 35.92 27.34 -12.70
CA HIS A 157 36.29 27.29 -11.29
C HIS A 157 35.93 25.92 -10.70
N GLU A 158 36.96 25.17 -10.31
CA GLU A 158 36.79 23.91 -9.58
C GLU A 158 36.46 24.21 -8.11
N CYS A 159 35.36 23.65 -7.63
CA CYS A 159 34.99 23.72 -6.23
C CYS A 159 35.79 22.68 -5.44
N GLN A 160 36.35 23.07 -4.30
CA GLN A 160 36.90 22.12 -3.33
C GLN A 160 35.76 21.59 -2.47
N THR A 161 34.96 20.68 -3.02
CA THR A 161 33.75 20.19 -2.36
C THR A 161 34.08 19.39 -1.11
N THR A 162 33.71 19.93 0.05
CA THR A 162 33.65 19.17 1.31
C THR A 162 32.23 18.75 1.67
N GLN A 163 31.23 19.26 0.95
CA GLN A 163 29.81 18.97 1.17
C GLN A 163 29.32 17.98 0.13
N TRP A 164 28.87 16.82 0.60
CA TRP A 164 28.36 15.74 -0.20
C TRP A 164 26.96 15.39 0.30
N ALA A 165 26.00 15.27 -0.61
CA ALA A 165 24.76 14.58 -0.30
C ALA A 165 24.99 13.08 -0.48
N GLU A 166 24.69 12.28 0.53
CA GLU A 166 24.97 10.85 0.56
C GLU A 166 23.67 10.03 0.69
N ALA A 167 23.62 8.88 0.04
CA ALA A 167 22.52 7.93 0.12
C ALA A 167 23.05 6.50 0.08
N ILE A 168 22.52 5.64 0.95
CA ILE A 168 22.78 4.21 0.92
C ILE A 168 21.68 3.54 0.09
N ILE A 169 22.09 2.81 -0.94
CA ILE A 169 21.21 2.18 -1.92
C ILE A 169 21.50 0.68 -1.94
N ASN A 170 20.46 -0.11 -1.71
CA ASN A 170 20.53 -1.56 -1.78
C ASN A 170 19.96 -2.00 -3.13
N VAL A 171 20.82 -2.48 -4.03
CA VAL A 171 20.40 -3.09 -5.29
C VAL A 171 20.31 -4.58 -5.05
N LEU A 172 19.08 -5.05 -4.86
CA LEU A 172 18.79 -6.42 -4.47
C LEU A 172 18.88 -7.37 -5.66
N THR A 173 19.35 -8.59 -5.41
CA THR A 173 19.23 -9.68 -6.39
C THR A 173 17.76 -10.04 -6.61
N PRO A 174 17.41 -10.64 -7.77
CA PRO A 174 16.03 -11.08 -8.00
C PRO A 174 15.46 -11.98 -6.90
N GLN A 175 16.31 -12.81 -6.28
CA GLN A 175 15.93 -13.64 -5.13
C GLN A 175 15.64 -12.79 -3.89
N GLU A 176 16.47 -11.80 -3.58
CA GLU A 176 16.28 -10.91 -2.43
C GLU A 176 15.06 -9.99 -2.61
N GLU A 177 14.79 -9.54 -3.84
CA GLU A 177 13.56 -8.80 -4.17
C GLU A 177 12.32 -9.65 -3.93
N LEU A 178 12.32 -10.89 -4.41
CA LEU A 178 11.22 -11.82 -4.19
C LEU A 178 11.05 -12.13 -2.69
N GLU A 179 12.14 -12.32 -1.94
CA GLU A 179 12.10 -12.51 -0.48
C GLU A 179 11.56 -11.29 0.25
N ARG A 180 12.04 -10.08 -0.08
CA ARG A 180 11.56 -8.83 0.50
C ARG A 180 10.07 -8.64 0.22
N PHE A 181 9.64 -8.86 -1.01
CA PHE A 181 8.24 -8.75 -1.40
C PHE A 181 7.37 -9.78 -0.65
N CYS A 182 7.85 -11.01 -0.46
CA CYS A 182 7.20 -12.04 0.37
C CYS A 182 7.01 -11.56 1.82
N GLU A 183 7.99 -10.84 2.38
CA GLU A 183 7.96 -10.37 3.77
C GLU A 183 7.06 -9.15 3.99
N THR A 184 6.78 -8.37 2.94
CA THR A 184 5.97 -7.15 3.03
C THR A 184 4.57 -7.29 2.45
N THR A 185 4.29 -8.36 1.72
CA THR A 185 2.94 -8.66 1.22
C THR A 185 2.13 -9.38 2.28
N TYR A 186 0.89 -8.97 2.46
CA TYR A 186 -0.02 -9.58 3.43
C TYR A 186 -1.43 -9.71 2.88
N VAL A 187 -2.16 -10.69 3.42
CA VAL A 187 -3.61 -10.78 3.24
C VAL A 187 -4.19 -9.61 4.02
N SER A 188 -5.05 -8.79 3.43
CA SER A 188 -5.57 -7.58 4.08
C SER A 188 -6.97 -7.73 4.64
N HIS A 189 -7.72 -8.69 4.11
CA HIS A 189 -9.10 -8.94 4.47
C HIS A 189 -9.46 -10.39 4.16
N VAL A 190 -10.23 -11.01 5.04
CA VAL A 190 -10.74 -12.38 4.86
C VAL A 190 -12.24 -12.37 5.16
N GLU A 191 -13.03 -12.81 4.18
CA GLU A 191 -14.45 -13.08 4.31
C GLU A 191 -14.71 -14.58 4.39
N THR A 192 -15.84 -14.91 5.00
CA THR A 192 -16.25 -16.29 5.24
C THR A 192 -17.71 -16.47 4.88
N THR A 193 -18.02 -17.60 4.25
CA THR A 193 -19.39 -18.06 4.05
C THR A 193 -19.51 -19.52 4.47
N VAL A 194 -20.63 -19.87 5.12
CA VAL A 194 -20.91 -21.25 5.55
C VAL A 194 -22.20 -21.70 4.87
N LYS A 195 -22.11 -22.71 4.00
CA LYS A 195 -23.24 -23.20 3.20
C LYS A 195 -23.39 -24.72 3.33
N PRO A 196 -24.63 -25.25 3.25
CA PRO A 196 -24.82 -26.69 3.15
C PRO A 196 -24.09 -27.26 1.92
N SER A 197 -23.41 -28.38 2.10
CA SER A 197 -22.90 -29.17 0.98
C SER A 197 -24.05 -29.64 0.10
N SER A 198 -23.97 -29.42 -1.21
CA SER A 198 -24.92 -29.96 -2.19
C SER A 198 -24.97 -31.49 -2.18
N GLU A 199 -23.93 -32.15 -1.65
CA GLU A 199 -23.84 -33.60 -1.51
C GLU A 199 -24.35 -34.12 -0.16
N GLY A 200 -24.85 -33.23 0.72
CA GLY A 200 -25.33 -33.60 2.06
C GLY A 200 -24.22 -34.03 3.02
N ARG A 201 -22.95 -33.73 2.71
CA ARG A 201 -21.77 -34.13 3.52
C ARG A 201 -21.45 -33.15 4.67
N GLY A 202 -22.44 -32.42 5.16
CA GLY A 202 -22.26 -31.40 6.20
C GLY A 202 -22.11 -29.99 5.62
N GLU A 203 -21.40 -29.13 6.35
CA GLU A 203 -21.23 -27.73 6.02
C GLU A 203 -19.95 -27.47 5.25
N ILE A 204 -20.04 -26.63 4.22
CA ILE A 204 -18.89 -26.12 3.49
C ILE A 204 -18.60 -24.72 4.01
N VAL A 205 -17.43 -24.57 4.63
CA VAL A 205 -16.83 -23.27 4.94
C VAL A 205 -16.07 -22.84 3.69
N THR A 206 -16.38 -21.66 3.18
CA THR A 206 -15.63 -21.01 2.10
C THR A 206 -15.01 -19.75 2.65
N LEU A 207 -13.69 -19.66 2.51
CA LEU A 207 -12.92 -18.47 2.78
C LEU A 207 -12.64 -17.76 1.47
N GLU A 208 -12.71 -16.45 1.52
CA GLU A 208 -12.35 -15.56 0.44
C GLU A 208 -11.46 -14.47 1.00
N TRP A 209 -10.39 -14.11 0.31
CA TRP A 209 -9.49 -13.09 0.84
C TRP A 209 -8.91 -12.20 -0.24
N TRP A 210 -8.47 -11.03 0.20
CA TRP A 210 -7.85 -10.01 -0.63
C TRP A 210 -6.41 -9.78 -0.21
N ILE A 211 -5.59 -9.42 -1.18
CA ILE A 211 -4.19 -9.08 -0.98
C ILE A 211 -4.08 -7.57 -1.10
N ASP A 212 -3.36 -6.94 -0.19
CA ASP A 212 -2.98 -5.54 -0.32
C ASP A 212 -1.46 -5.46 -0.49
N TYR A 213 -1.02 -4.93 -1.64
CA TYR A 213 0.39 -4.77 -1.98
C TYR A 213 0.97 -3.46 -1.44
N ARG A 214 0.41 -2.94 -0.34
CA ARG A 214 0.85 -1.67 0.22
C ARG A 214 2.17 -1.84 0.96
N TYR A 215 3.25 -1.43 0.29
CA TYR A 215 4.49 -1.06 0.94
C TYR A 215 4.30 0.31 1.59
N HIS A 216 3.92 0.33 2.88
CA HIS A 216 3.77 1.60 3.60
C HIS A 216 5.13 2.13 4.05
N TYR A 217 5.74 3.02 3.28
CA TYR A 217 6.73 3.95 3.83
C TYR A 217 5.98 5.13 4.45
N PRO A 218 6.29 5.56 5.69
CA PRO A 218 5.69 6.75 6.26
C PRO A 218 5.93 7.97 5.34
N GLY A 219 4.90 8.36 4.58
CA GLY A 219 4.95 9.49 3.64
C GLY A 219 4.78 9.16 2.16
N TYR A 220 4.89 7.89 1.73
CA TYR A 220 4.71 7.49 0.32
C TYR A 220 4.13 6.08 0.20
N ASP A 221 3.03 5.95 -0.55
CA ASP A 221 2.51 4.66 -0.99
C ASP A 221 3.22 4.28 -2.30
N ILE A 222 4.28 3.46 -2.20
CA ILE A 222 4.91 2.87 -3.39
C ILE A 222 4.33 1.47 -3.55
N TYR A 223 3.64 1.25 -4.67
CA TYR A 223 3.17 -0.07 -5.06
C TYR A 223 4.31 -0.76 -5.82
N GLU A 224 5.11 -1.55 -5.13
CA GLU A 224 6.04 -2.46 -5.80
C GLU A 224 5.21 -3.65 -6.32
N ALA A 225 5.31 -3.87 -7.62
CA ALA A 225 4.79 -5.02 -8.33
C ALA A 225 5.62 -6.26 -8.00
N PRO A 226 5.04 -7.45 -7.73
CA PRO A 226 5.82 -8.67 -7.87
C PRO A 226 6.28 -8.83 -9.33
N PRO A 227 7.40 -9.54 -9.59
CA PRO A 227 7.82 -9.84 -10.96
C PRO A 227 6.70 -10.49 -11.78
N ASP A 228 6.65 -10.21 -13.08
CA ASP A 228 5.67 -10.81 -13.98
C ASP A 228 5.73 -12.34 -13.93
N GLY A 229 4.56 -12.98 -13.89
CA GLY A 229 4.45 -14.44 -13.78
C GLY A 229 4.81 -15.00 -12.40
N THR A 230 4.87 -14.16 -11.36
CA THR A 230 5.00 -14.65 -9.98
C THR A 230 3.74 -15.39 -9.56
N GLU A 231 3.90 -16.63 -9.11
CA GLU A 231 2.86 -17.45 -8.50
C GLU A 231 2.92 -17.34 -6.97
N ALA A 232 1.78 -17.21 -6.33
CA ALA A 232 1.65 -17.16 -4.88
C ALA A 232 1.14 -18.48 -4.30
N VAL A 233 1.63 -18.81 -3.10
CA VAL A 233 1.11 -19.91 -2.27
C VAL A 233 0.57 -19.35 -0.97
N TYR A 234 -0.74 -19.52 -0.78
CA TYR A 234 -1.44 -19.18 0.45
C TYR A 234 -1.64 -20.43 1.29
N ARG A 235 -1.43 -20.31 2.60
CA ARG A 235 -1.73 -21.38 3.55
C ARG A 235 -2.97 -21.01 4.35
N VAL A 236 -3.87 -21.97 4.48
CA VAL A 236 -5.04 -21.88 5.35
C VAL A 236 -4.83 -22.79 6.55
N GLU A 237 -4.95 -22.20 7.73
CA GLU A 237 -4.90 -22.93 9.00
C GLU A 237 -6.18 -22.72 9.78
N LEU A 238 -6.52 -23.68 10.61
CA LEU A 238 -7.62 -23.53 11.56
C LEU A 238 -7.19 -23.95 12.96
N THR A 239 -7.91 -23.41 13.94
CA THR A 239 -7.88 -23.88 15.32
C THR A 239 -9.31 -23.91 15.86
N ARG A 240 -9.55 -24.84 16.79
CA ARG A 240 -10.80 -24.84 17.53
C ARG A 240 -10.81 -23.62 18.46
N ALA A 241 -11.89 -22.85 18.44
CA ALA A 241 -12.07 -21.74 19.36
C ALA A 241 -12.47 -22.27 20.75
N ALA A 242 -11.51 -22.72 21.55
CA ALA A 242 -11.73 -22.80 22.99
C ALA A 242 -11.58 -21.37 23.54
N ARG A 243 -12.70 -20.71 23.86
CA ARG A 243 -12.75 -19.31 24.38
C ARG A 243 -11.76 -18.99 25.52
N ASN A 244 -11.14 -20.00 26.15
CA ASN A 244 -10.35 -19.89 27.37
C ASN A 244 -9.03 -20.71 27.36
N GLU A 245 -8.56 -21.26 26.24
CA GLU A 245 -7.26 -21.96 26.22
C GLU A 245 -6.14 -21.03 25.75
N SER A 246 -5.03 -21.03 26.50
CA SER A 246 -3.93 -20.08 26.37
C SER A 246 -2.94 -20.40 25.23
N GLU A 247 -3.20 -21.44 24.44
CA GLU A 247 -2.32 -21.86 23.34
C GLU A 247 -3.16 -22.41 22.19
N TYR A 248 -3.30 -21.64 21.12
CA TYR A 248 -3.94 -22.11 19.89
C TYR A 248 -3.01 -23.13 19.20
N SER A 249 -3.47 -24.37 19.05
CA SER A 249 -2.84 -25.35 18.16
C SER A 249 -3.41 -25.20 16.76
N TRP A 250 -2.60 -24.70 15.84
CA TRP A 250 -3.01 -24.49 14.46
C TRP A 250 -2.77 -25.75 13.62
N GLU A 251 -3.78 -26.12 12.84
CA GLU A 251 -3.72 -27.21 11.88
C GLU A 251 -3.80 -26.65 10.46
N THR A 252 -2.85 -27.02 9.59
CA THR A 252 -2.93 -26.71 8.16
C THR A 252 -4.01 -27.54 7.50
N VAL A 253 -5.00 -26.87 6.93
CA VAL A 253 -6.17 -27.50 6.28
C VAL A 253 -6.18 -27.33 4.77
N GLY A 254 -5.35 -26.44 4.24
CA GLY A 254 -5.16 -26.31 2.81
C GLY A 254 -4.02 -25.39 2.43
N GLU A 255 -3.57 -25.55 1.20
CA GLU A 255 -2.73 -24.58 0.51
C GLU A 255 -3.36 -24.28 -0.86
N VAL A 256 -3.40 -23.00 -1.23
CA VAL A 256 -3.86 -22.53 -2.55
C VAL A 256 -2.64 -22.05 -3.30
N SER A 257 -2.38 -22.64 -4.46
CA SER A 257 -1.22 -22.36 -5.31
C SER A 257 -1.67 -22.04 -6.73
N GLY A 258 -0.82 -21.33 -7.49
CA GLY A 258 -1.09 -20.98 -8.88
C GLY A 258 -1.98 -19.74 -9.05
N ALA A 259 -2.24 -19.02 -7.96
CA ALA A 259 -2.74 -17.65 -8.04
C ALA A 259 -1.62 -16.80 -8.66
N GLU A 260 -1.89 -16.11 -9.78
CA GLU A 260 -1.01 -15.01 -10.17
C GLU A 260 -0.95 -14.08 -8.97
N ALA A 261 0.25 -13.68 -8.55
CA ALA A 261 0.45 -12.88 -7.35
C ALA A 261 -0.24 -11.51 -7.40
N TRP A 262 -0.96 -11.19 -8.49
CA TRP A 262 -1.78 -10.01 -8.77
C TRP A 262 -3.29 -10.23 -8.63
N VAL A 263 -3.75 -11.47 -8.44
CA VAL A 263 -5.17 -11.74 -8.28
C VAL A 263 -5.60 -11.22 -6.93
N ASN A 264 -6.26 -10.08 -6.91
CA ASN A 264 -6.74 -9.41 -5.69
C ASN A 264 -7.75 -10.23 -4.88
N ARG A 265 -8.18 -11.41 -5.33
CA ARG A 265 -9.23 -12.20 -4.69
C ARG A 265 -9.02 -13.70 -4.92
N GLU A 266 -8.77 -14.41 -3.83
CA GLU A 266 -8.62 -15.87 -3.85
C GLU A 266 -9.68 -16.55 -2.99
N THR A 267 -9.93 -17.82 -3.28
CA THR A 267 -10.97 -18.61 -2.57
C THR A 267 -10.48 -20.00 -2.18
N TRP A 268 -10.95 -20.48 -1.03
CA TRP A 268 -10.71 -21.83 -0.55
C TRP A 268 -11.95 -22.37 0.15
N SER A 269 -12.23 -23.66 -0.01
CA SER A 269 -13.38 -24.31 0.62
C SER A 269 -13.01 -25.62 1.32
N HIS A 270 -13.67 -25.89 2.44
CA HIS A 270 -13.47 -27.10 3.25
C HIS A 270 -14.76 -27.54 3.94
N THR A 271 -14.90 -28.83 4.20
CA THR A 271 -16.02 -29.37 4.97
C THR A 271 -15.81 -29.11 6.47
N GLY A 272 -16.51 -28.14 7.04
CA GLY A 272 -16.39 -27.77 8.45
C GLY A 272 -17.19 -28.68 9.38
N GLU A 273 -16.60 -29.06 10.50
CA GLU A 273 -17.31 -29.70 11.61
C GLU A 273 -18.13 -28.68 12.41
N PRO A 274 -19.29 -29.04 12.98
CA PRO A 274 -20.06 -28.13 13.82
C PRO A 274 -19.26 -27.61 15.03
N GLY A 275 -19.33 -26.30 15.26
CA GLY A 275 -18.62 -25.65 16.36
C GLY A 275 -18.17 -24.22 16.04
N ASN A 276 -17.38 -23.66 16.97
CA ASN A 276 -16.73 -22.37 16.79
C ASN A 276 -15.27 -22.62 16.40
N TRP A 277 -14.85 -22.00 15.31
CA TRP A 277 -13.52 -22.15 14.72
C TRP A 277 -12.93 -20.78 14.46
N ILE A 278 -11.60 -20.70 14.47
CA ILE A 278 -10.88 -19.56 13.92
C ILE A 278 -10.09 -20.12 12.74
N TYR A 279 -10.30 -19.52 11.57
CA TYR A 279 -9.50 -19.77 10.39
C TYR A 279 -8.52 -18.61 10.24
N ARG A 280 -7.35 -18.90 9.68
CA ARG A 280 -6.41 -17.88 9.28
C ARG A 280 -5.77 -18.18 7.94
N VAL A 281 -5.47 -17.13 7.20
CA VAL A 281 -4.84 -17.22 5.88
C VAL A 281 -3.62 -16.31 5.84
N ALA A 282 -2.53 -16.80 5.24
CA ALA A 282 -1.35 -16.00 4.97
C ALA A 282 -0.68 -16.41 3.66
N LEU A 283 0.01 -15.46 3.04
CA LEU A 283 1.00 -15.74 2.01
C LEU A 283 2.21 -16.41 2.66
N VAL A 284 2.57 -17.62 2.22
CA VAL A 284 3.70 -18.37 2.79
C VAL A 284 4.86 -18.55 1.83
N SER A 285 4.61 -18.48 0.53
CA SER A 285 5.65 -18.61 -0.49
C SER A 285 5.28 -17.84 -1.75
N LEU A 286 6.30 -17.37 -2.45
CA LEU A 286 6.21 -16.85 -3.81
C LEU A 286 7.17 -17.60 -4.71
N GLN A 287 6.81 -17.73 -5.98
CA GLN A 287 7.64 -18.36 -7.00
C GLN A 287 7.64 -17.53 -8.27
N ALA A 288 8.81 -17.17 -8.78
CA ALA A 288 9.00 -16.46 -10.04
C ALA A 288 9.99 -17.22 -10.92
N GLY A 289 9.47 -18.00 -11.87
CA GLY A 289 10.28 -18.94 -12.65
C GLY A 289 10.97 -19.99 -11.75
N ASP A 290 12.31 -20.00 -11.76
CA ASP A 290 13.14 -20.89 -10.93
C ASP A 290 13.40 -20.34 -9.52
N LEU A 291 13.03 -19.09 -9.24
CA LEU A 291 13.22 -18.44 -7.94
C LEU A 291 12.06 -18.80 -7.01
N VAL A 292 12.38 -19.14 -5.77
CA VAL A 292 11.38 -19.46 -4.73
C VAL A 292 11.74 -18.71 -3.47
N ALA A 293 10.82 -17.88 -2.98
CA ALA A 293 10.93 -17.19 -1.70
C ALA A 293 9.95 -17.79 -0.70
N GLN A 294 10.47 -18.27 0.43
CA GLN A 294 9.65 -18.67 1.57
C GLN A 294 9.50 -17.46 2.50
N CYS A 295 8.26 -17.02 2.74
CA CYS A 295 8.02 -15.85 3.59
C CYS A 295 8.42 -16.21 5.03
N LYS A 296 9.46 -15.56 5.56
CA LYS A 296 10.01 -15.88 6.89
C LYS A 296 9.06 -15.49 8.03
N LYS A 297 8.22 -14.48 7.79
CA LYS A 297 7.26 -13.93 8.76
C LYS A 297 5.91 -13.70 8.08
N PRO A 298 5.17 -14.76 7.74
CA PRO A 298 3.87 -14.62 7.11
C PRO A 298 2.93 -13.82 8.02
N GLN A 299 2.28 -12.80 7.46
CA GLN A 299 1.23 -12.06 8.15
C GLN A 299 -0.09 -12.79 7.98
N TRP A 300 -0.71 -13.14 9.10
CA TRP A 300 -1.93 -13.93 9.15
C TRP A 300 -3.13 -13.04 9.37
N GLU A 301 -4.15 -13.19 8.53
CA GLU A 301 -5.48 -12.64 8.79
C GLU A 301 -6.42 -13.72 9.27
N GLU A 302 -7.17 -13.40 10.31
CA GLU A 302 -8.00 -14.35 11.03
C GLU A 302 -9.49 -14.03 10.88
N VAL A 303 -10.31 -15.08 10.79
CA VAL A 303 -11.77 -14.97 10.79
C VAL A 303 -12.38 -16.02 11.70
N ALA A 304 -13.25 -15.57 12.61
CA ALA A 304 -14.02 -16.45 13.48
C ALA A 304 -15.26 -16.97 12.72
N VAL A 305 -15.44 -18.29 12.70
CA VAL A 305 -16.50 -18.96 11.96
C VAL A 305 -17.29 -19.85 12.91
N PHE A 306 -18.61 -19.67 12.90
CA PHE A 306 -19.53 -20.61 13.54
C PHE A 306 -20.12 -21.54 12.48
N VAL A 307 -19.86 -22.84 12.64
CA VAL A 307 -20.44 -23.89 11.81
C VAL A 307 -21.61 -24.49 12.59
N PRO A 308 -22.87 -24.25 12.18
CA PRO A 308 -24.03 -24.74 12.91
C PRO A 308 -24.18 -26.25 12.75
N THR A 309 -24.77 -26.89 13.75
CA THR A 309 -25.33 -28.24 13.57
C THR A 309 -26.57 -28.18 12.65
N ALA A 310 -26.96 -29.33 12.09
CA ALA A 310 -28.17 -29.43 11.28
C ALA A 310 -29.44 -28.98 12.05
N GLU A 311 -29.50 -29.23 13.35
CA GLU A 311 -30.60 -28.79 14.21
C GLU A 311 -30.59 -27.28 14.43
N GLU A 312 -29.43 -26.70 14.75
CA GLU A 312 -29.29 -25.24 14.91
C GLU A 312 -29.61 -24.51 13.61
N ARG A 313 -29.21 -25.05 12.46
CA ARG A 313 -29.62 -24.52 11.17
C ARG A 313 -31.12 -24.61 10.94
N ALA A 314 -31.71 -25.78 11.15
CA ALA A 314 -33.14 -25.96 10.95
C ALA A 314 -33.93 -24.98 11.84
N LYS A 315 -33.46 -24.75 13.07
CA LYS A 315 -34.00 -23.74 13.95
C LYS A 315 -33.76 -22.31 13.43
N ALA A 316 -32.54 -21.97 13.02
CA ALA A 316 -32.24 -20.64 12.47
C ALA A 316 -33.08 -20.33 11.23
N GLU A 317 -33.30 -21.30 10.34
CA GLU A 317 -34.17 -21.15 9.18
C GLU A 317 -35.64 -21.01 9.59
N ALA A 318 -36.11 -21.77 10.58
CA ALA A 318 -37.46 -21.61 11.12
C ALA A 318 -37.66 -20.21 11.75
N ASP A 319 -36.70 -19.75 12.56
CA ASP A 319 -36.71 -18.42 13.16
C ASP A 319 -36.64 -17.33 12.06
N ARG A 320 -35.85 -17.55 11.00
CA ARG A 320 -35.77 -16.68 9.81
C ARG A 320 -37.11 -16.55 9.10
N LEU A 321 -37.80 -17.66 8.86
CA LEU A 321 -39.13 -17.66 8.23
C LEU A 321 -40.16 -16.94 9.09
N VAL A 322 -40.09 -17.07 10.42
CA VAL A 322 -40.93 -16.31 11.36
C VAL A 322 -40.64 -14.81 11.26
N LEU A 323 -39.36 -14.42 11.21
CA LEU A 323 -38.96 -13.02 11.04
C LEU A 323 -39.43 -12.43 9.71
N ILE A 324 -39.27 -13.17 8.61
CA ILE A 324 -39.76 -12.75 7.29
C ILE A 324 -41.27 -12.50 7.34
N GLY A 325 -42.03 -13.41 7.98
CA GLY A 325 -43.46 -13.24 8.18
C GLY A 325 -43.80 -11.98 8.99
N GLN A 326 -43.18 -11.80 10.16
CA GLN A 326 -43.41 -10.64 11.03
C GLN A 326 -43.03 -9.30 10.38
N ALA A 327 -41.89 -9.27 9.67
CA ALA A 327 -41.44 -8.08 8.95
C ALA A 327 -42.39 -7.74 7.79
N SER A 328 -42.86 -8.76 7.07
CA SER A 328 -43.83 -8.58 5.98
C SER A 328 -45.19 -8.09 6.50
N ASP A 329 -45.69 -8.66 7.60
CA ASP A 329 -46.93 -8.23 8.25
C ASP A 329 -46.82 -6.77 8.72
N CYS A 330 -45.72 -6.41 9.39
CA CYS A 330 -45.46 -5.05 9.85
C CYS A 330 -45.43 -4.04 8.68
N ALA A 331 -44.76 -4.41 7.59
CA ALA A 331 -44.68 -3.61 6.38
C ALA A 331 -46.05 -3.43 5.71
N LEU A 332 -46.87 -4.49 5.66
CA LEU A 332 -48.21 -4.49 5.11
C LEU A 332 -49.22 -3.72 5.96
N ASP A 333 -49.03 -3.68 7.28
CA ASP A 333 -49.84 -2.88 8.21
C ASP A 333 -49.51 -1.39 8.12
N ALA A 334 -48.26 -1.05 7.77
CA ALA A 334 -47.85 0.34 7.53
C ALA A 334 -48.40 0.92 6.21
N LEU A 335 -48.81 0.05 5.27
CA LEU A 335 -49.50 0.49 4.06
C LEU A 335 -50.85 1.08 4.43
N SER A 336 -51.08 2.34 4.04
CA SER A 336 -52.33 3.05 4.32
C SER A 336 -53.54 2.23 3.86
N ASP A 337 -54.56 2.12 4.72
CA ASP A 337 -55.87 1.54 4.38
C ASP A 337 -56.56 2.22 3.18
N ASN A 338 -56.06 3.37 2.74
CA ASN A 338 -56.53 4.08 1.55
C ASN A 338 -56.00 3.52 0.23
N LEU A 339 -55.08 2.53 0.25
CA LEU A 339 -54.64 1.86 -0.97
C LEU A 339 -55.76 0.95 -1.51
N ASN A 340 -55.92 0.96 -2.84
CA ASN A 340 -56.81 0.01 -3.52
C ASN A 340 -56.35 -1.44 -3.21
N PRO A 341 -57.27 -2.40 -2.94
CA PRO A 341 -56.93 -3.79 -2.67
C PRO A 341 -55.96 -4.45 -3.67
N ASP A 342 -56.12 -4.18 -4.97
CA ASP A 342 -55.26 -4.74 -6.02
C ASP A 342 -53.83 -4.18 -5.91
N ALA A 343 -53.71 -2.89 -5.62
CA ALA A 343 -52.40 -2.26 -5.39
C ALA A 343 -51.76 -2.78 -4.10
N ARG A 344 -52.53 -2.98 -3.04
CA ARG A 344 -52.06 -3.54 -1.77
C ARG A 344 -51.52 -4.97 -1.96
N SER A 345 -52.17 -5.79 -2.79
CA SER A 345 -51.72 -7.15 -3.10
C SER A 345 -50.38 -7.17 -3.86
N VAL A 346 -50.24 -6.37 -4.92
CA VAL A 346 -49.00 -6.31 -5.73
C VAL A 346 -47.83 -5.77 -4.91
N ILE A 347 -48.08 -4.73 -4.10
CA ILE A 347 -47.06 -4.17 -3.20
C ILE A 347 -46.69 -5.20 -2.12
N GLY A 348 -47.64 -5.97 -1.61
CA GLY A 348 -47.40 -7.03 -0.64
C GLY A 348 -46.46 -8.12 -1.15
N GLU A 349 -46.72 -8.68 -2.33
CA GLU A 349 -45.84 -9.67 -2.95
C GLU A 349 -44.41 -9.12 -3.19
N TYR A 350 -44.32 -7.84 -3.57
CA TYR A 350 -43.03 -7.18 -3.75
C TYR A 350 -42.28 -6.99 -2.43
N ILE A 351 -42.98 -6.57 -1.36
CA ILE A 351 -42.42 -6.43 -0.02
C ILE A 351 -41.93 -7.78 0.49
N GLU A 352 -42.74 -8.84 0.44
CA GLU A 352 -42.36 -10.18 0.90
C GLU A 352 -41.09 -10.67 0.18
N LYS A 353 -41.04 -10.52 -1.15
CA LYS A 353 -39.86 -10.91 -1.95
C LYS A 353 -38.62 -10.09 -1.58
N ARG A 354 -38.77 -8.81 -1.29
CA ARG A 354 -37.63 -7.96 -0.90
C ARG A 354 -37.18 -8.28 0.52
N VAL A 355 -38.11 -8.42 1.47
CA VAL A 355 -37.81 -8.85 2.84
C VAL A 355 -37.06 -10.19 2.84
N SER A 356 -37.48 -11.17 2.04
CA SER A 356 -36.77 -12.46 1.96
C SER A 356 -35.34 -12.33 1.46
N LEU A 357 -35.07 -11.42 0.51
CA LEU A 357 -33.72 -11.16 0.01
C LEU A 357 -32.84 -10.44 1.02
N PHE A 358 -33.42 -9.55 1.85
CA PHE A 358 -32.65 -8.82 2.87
C PHE A 358 -32.40 -9.64 4.13
N VAL A 359 -33.34 -10.51 4.51
CA VAL A 359 -33.22 -11.37 5.69
C VAL A 359 -32.30 -12.57 5.43
N GLU A 360 -31.88 -12.81 4.18
CA GLU A 360 -30.82 -13.80 3.88
C GLU A 360 -29.50 -13.50 4.58
N ASP A 361 -29.16 -12.22 4.76
CA ASP A 361 -27.88 -11.76 5.32
C ASP A 361 -28.00 -11.11 6.71
N ALA A 362 -29.23 -10.87 7.19
CA ALA A 362 -29.48 -10.18 8.46
C ALA A 362 -29.37 -11.11 9.68
N LYS A 363 -28.66 -10.66 10.72
CA LYS A 363 -28.68 -11.28 12.04
C LYS A 363 -29.95 -10.87 12.80
N PHE A 364 -30.40 -11.69 13.75
CA PHE A 364 -31.62 -11.42 14.56
C PHE A 364 -31.57 -10.07 15.33
N GLU A 365 -30.37 -9.51 15.52
CA GLU A 365 -30.14 -8.23 16.21
C GLU A 365 -30.13 -7.02 15.26
N ASP A 366 -30.21 -7.22 13.94
CA ASP A 366 -30.15 -6.13 12.97
C ASP A 366 -31.49 -5.37 12.91
N VAL A 367 -31.42 -4.03 12.94
CA VAL A 367 -32.60 -3.18 12.76
C VAL A 367 -32.81 -2.96 11.26
N VAL A 368 -33.84 -3.60 10.72
CA VAL A 368 -34.27 -3.37 9.33
C VAL A 368 -35.25 -2.20 9.30
N VAL A 369 -34.84 -1.08 8.73
CA VAL A 369 -35.72 0.06 8.47
C VAL A 369 -36.25 -0.04 7.05
N LEU A 370 -37.54 -0.33 6.93
CA LEU A 370 -38.24 -0.33 5.65
C LEU A 370 -38.75 1.09 5.34
N THR A 371 -38.18 1.73 4.32
CA THR A 371 -38.71 2.99 3.79
C THR A 371 -39.41 2.72 2.46
N VAL A 372 -40.73 2.75 2.46
CA VAL A 372 -41.54 2.66 1.24
C VAL A 372 -41.82 4.08 0.73
N MET A 373 -41.24 4.45 -0.41
CA MET A 373 -41.50 5.73 -1.05
C MET A 373 -42.52 5.57 -2.19
N PHE A 374 -43.64 6.30 -2.08
CA PHE A 374 -44.63 6.41 -3.15
C PHE A 374 -44.37 7.67 -3.97
N CYS A 375 -43.71 7.53 -5.12
CA CYS A 375 -43.59 8.62 -6.07
C CYS A 375 -44.77 8.57 -7.05
N THR A 376 -45.71 9.51 -6.95
CA THR A 376 -46.60 9.80 -8.08
C THR A 376 -45.83 10.68 -9.04
N ASP A 377 -45.36 10.13 -10.16
CA ASP A 377 -44.72 10.94 -11.18
C ASP A 377 -45.76 11.91 -11.77
N ARG A 378 -45.55 13.20 -11.51
CA ARG A 378 -46.42 14.27 -11.99
C ARG A 378 -46.43 14.33 -13.52
N GLU A 379 -45.33 13.97 -14.19
CA GLU A 379 -45.25 13.96 -15.65
C GLU A 379 -46.01 12.77 -16.26
N VAL A 380 -46.03 11.61 -15.60
CA VAL A 380 -46.83 10.45 -16.02
C VAL A 380 -48.33 10.76 -15.93
N ARG A 381 -48.74 11.50 -14.89
CA ARG A 381 -50.13 11.93 -14.71
C ARG A 381 -50.61 12.93 -15.78
N GLU A 382 -49.70 13.75 -16.32
CA GLU A 382 -50.01 14.71 -17.38
C GLU A 382 -49.95 14.11 -18.80
N ARG A 383 -49.18 13.02 -19.01
CA ARG A 383 -49.10 12.31 -20.31
C ARG A 383 -50.17 11.22 -20.49
N SER A 384 -50.67 10.63 -19.41
CA SER A 384 -51.74 9.64 -19.48
C SER A 384 -53.09 10.32 -19.77
N ARG A 385 -53.63 10.16 -20.99
CA ARG A 385 -54.99 10.61 -21.35
C ARG A 385 -56.11 9.75 -20.77
N GLU A 386 -55.76 8.73 -19.99
CA GLU A 386 -56.71 7.89 -19.27
C GLU A 386 -56.51 8.08 -17.74
N PRO A 387 -57.40 8.81 -17.05
CA PRO A 387 -57.26 9.10 -15.63
C PRO A 387 -57.32 7.87 -14.70
N SER A 388 -57.48 6.66 -15.26
CA SER A 388 -57.58 5.39 -14.53
C SER A 388 -56.27 4.59 -14.44
N ARG A 389 -55.20 4.98 -15.14
CA ARG A 389 -53.88 4.33 -15.03
C ARG A 389 -52.85 5.28 -14.44
N VAL A 390 -52.74 5.23 -13.11
CA VAL A 390 -51.59 5.77 -12.38
C VAL A 390 -50.57 4.63 -12.29
N GLU A 391 -49.46 4.73 -13.03
CA GLU A 391 -48.29 3.88 -12.78
C GLU A 391 -47.60 4.41 -11.52
N TYR A 392 -47.61 3.61 -10.47
CA TYR A 392 -46.83 3.88 -9.27
C TYR A 392 -45.43 3.33 -9.50
N ILE A 393 -44.41 4.19 -9.49
CA ILE A 393 -43.03 3.74 -9.33
C ILE A 393 -42.86 3.50 -7.83
N LEU A 394 -42.91 2.23 -7.44
CA LEU A 394 -42.63 1.81 -6.07
C LEU A 394 -41.13 1.63 -5.95
N ASP A 395 -40.47 2.53 -5.24
CA ASP A 395 -39.10 2.32 -4.79
C ASP A 395 -39.11 2.01 -3.30
N VAL A 396 -38.52 0.88 -2.93
CA VAL A 396 -38.45 0.42 -1.55
C VAL A 396 -36.99 0.42 -1.16
N LEU A 397 -36.62 1.47 -0.42
CA LEU A 397 -35.31 1.63 0.17
C LEU A 397 -35.32 0.88 1.50
N PHE A 398 -34.51 -0.17 1.56
CA PHE A 398 -34.17 -0.85 2.81
C PHE A 398 -32.90 -0.20 3.32
N ASP A 399 -32.95 0.34 4.53
CA ASP A 399 -31.76 0.77 5.26
C ASP A 399 -31.57 -0.20 6.42
N VAL A 400 -30.45 -0.94 6.39
CA VAL A 400 -30.07 -1.84 7.49
C VAL A 400 -29.07 -1.07 8.33
N SER A 401 -29.54 -0.57 9.46
CA SER A 401 -28.66 0.09 10.43
C SER A 401 -28.15 -0.95 11.42
N TYR A 402 -26.86 -1.26 11.33
CA TYR A 402 -26.16 -2.05 12.35
C TYR A 402 -25.92 -1.16 13.57
N TYR A 403 -26.53 -1.50 14.71
CA TYR A 403 -26.41 -0.75 15.97
C TYR A 403 -25.58 -1.49 17.02
#